data_AF-A0A1Q9MV52-F1
#
_entry.id   AF-A0A1Q9MV52-F1
#
_cell.length_a   1.000
_cell.length_b   1.000
_cell.length_c   1.000
_cell.angle_alpha   90.00
_cell.angle_beta   90.00
_cell.angle_gamma   90.00
#
_symmetry.space_group_name_H-M   'P 1'
#
loop_
_entity.id
_entity.type
_entity.pdbx_description
1 polymer ?
#
loop_
_entity_poly.entity_id
_entity_poly.type
_entity_poly.pdbx_seq_one_letter_code
_entity_poly.pdbx_strand_id
1 'polypeptide(L)'
;MASGTYAKTIVRVWYKNVPNSRQFRTLPIEFQKNAKWTVEFFAELMAGYIDDPPSAWNGVDAQELVVRLIPRKSIFDRVTSEGFCPIMVAFFEFLGEGIIEEAYAEELARSLRGKERELLQNAKNVLD
;
A
#
# COMPACT_ATOMS: atom_id res chain seq x y z
N MET A 1 6.28 4.95 18.78
CA MET A 1 6.92 5.29 17.49
C MET A 1 7.68 4.10 16.94
N ALA A 2 6.95 3.25 16.23
CA ALA A 2 7.48 2.25 15.31
C ALA A 2 8.44 2.93 14.33
N SER A 3 9.64 2.38 14.15
CA SER A 3 10.64 2.96 13.25
C SER A 3 10.24 2.71 11.80
N GLY A 4 10.09 3.78 11.00
CA GLY A 4 9.84 3.66 9.56
C GLY A 4 10.91 2.83 8.83
N THR A 5 12.18 2.94 9.25
CA THR A 5 13.29 2.13 8.72
C THR A 5 13.12 0.63 9.03
N TYR A 6 12.63 0.31 10.23
CA TYR A 6 12.31 -1.06 10.62
C TYR A 6 11.15 -1.61 9.77
N ALA A 7 10.07 -0.84 9.61
CA ALA A 7 8.93 -1.23 8.79
C ALA A 7 9.34 -1.50 7.33
N LYS A 8 10.14 -0.61 6.72
CA LYS A 8 10.71 -0.80 5.38
C LYS A 8 11.50 -2.10 5.25
N THR A 9 12.30 -2.44 6.27
CA THR A 9 13.13 -3.65 6.26
C THR A 9 12.26 -4.90 6.20
N ILE A 10 11.18 -4.97 6.97
CA ILE A 10 10.24 -6.09 6.95
C ILE A 10 9.59 -6.22 5.58
N VAL A 11 8.99 -5.14 5.06
CA VAL A 11 8.21 -5.21 3.82
C VAL A 11 9.09 -5.47 2.61
N ARG A 12 10.37 -5.08 2.63
CA ARG A 12 11.35 -5.47 1.61
C ARG A 12 11.58 -6.97 1.56
N VAL A 13 11.54 -7.66 2.70
CA VAL A 13 11.65 -9.11 2.76
C VAL A 13 10.42 -9.75 2.12
N TRP A 14 9.22 -9.28 2.47
CA TRP A 14 7.98 -9.76 1.87
C TRP A 14 7.94 -9.49 0.36
N TYR A 15 8.38 -8.31 -0.07
CA TYR A 15 8.36 -7.91 -1.47
C TYR A 15 9.26 -8.74 -2.39
N LYS A 16 10.26 -9.49 -1.87
CA LYS A 16 11.19 -10.27 -2.70
C LYS A 16 10.50 -11.19 -3.71
N ASN A 17 9.36 -11.77 -3.33
CA ASN A 17 8.63 -12.72 -4.16
C ASN A 17 7.41 -12.10 -4.87
N VAL A 18 7.03 -10.87 -4.52
CA VAL A 18 5.87 -10.17 -5.10
C VAL A 18 5.95 -10.09 -6.63
N PRO A 19 7.09 -9.75 -7.28
CA PRO A 19 7.18 -9.69 -8.74
C PRO A 19 6.86 -11.01 -9.47
N ASN A 20 6.95 -12.15 -8.77
CA ASN A 20 6.65 -13.47 -9.31
C ASN A 20 5.21 -13.92 -9.04
N SER A 21 4.48 -13.22 -8.18
CA SER A 21 3.09 -13.52 -7.83
C SER A 21 2.14 -13.26 -9.00
N ARG A 22 1.00 -13.95 -8.99
CA ARG A 22 -0.05 -13.75 -10.00
C ARG A 22 -0.69 -12.37 -9.86
N GLN A 23 -0.96 -11.96 -8.63
CA GLN A 23 -1.58 -10.70 -8.23
C GLN A 23 -0.80 -9.50 -8.79
N PHE A 24 0.52 -9.56 -8.67
CA PHE A 24 1.40 -8.52 -9.21
C PHE A 24 1.41 -8.49 -10.74
N ARG A 25 1.52 -9.66 -11.38
CA ARG A 25 1.62 -9.75 -12.85
C ARG A 25 0.37 -9.29 -13.57
N THR A 26 -0.79 -9.28 -12.88
CA THR A 26 -2.04 -8.73 -13.42
C THR A 26 -2.12 -7.21 -13.35
N LEU A 27 -1.24 -6.54 -12.61
CA LEU A 27 -1.20 -5.08 -12.58
C LEU A 27 -0.70 -4.51 -13.92
N PRO A 28 -1.18 -3.33 -14.33
CA PRO A 28 -0.56 -2.55 -15.40
C PRO A 28 0.96 -2.38 -15.19
N ILE A 29 1.73 -2.35 -16.29
CA ILE A 29 3.20 -2.25 -16.25
C ILE A 29 3.66 -1.02 -15.46
N GLU A 30 2.98 0.11 -15.58
CA GLU A 30 3.32 1.32 -14.82
C GLU A 30 3.17 1.13 -13.30
N PHE A 31 2.16 0.37 -12.87
CA PHE A 31 1.97 0.06 -11.45
C PHE A 31 3.01 -0.93 -10.95
N GLN A 32 3.40 -1.90 -11.78
CA GLN A 32 4.47 -2.84 -11.46
C GLN A 32 5.81 -2.11 -11.22
N LYS A 33 6.14 -1.10 -12.04
CA LYS A 33 7.35 -0.28 -11.87
C LYS A 33 7.35 0.48 -10.53
N ASN A 34 6.20 0.99 -10.11
CA ASN A 34 6.07 1.82 -8.90
C ASN A 34 5.79 1.03 -7.62
N ALA A 35 5.47 -0.27 -7.73
CA ALA A 35 4.95 -1.06 -6.64
C ALA A 35 5.90 -1.19 -5.44
N LYS A 36 7.20 -1.44 -5.69
CA LYS A 36 8.17 -1.55 -4.59
C LYS A 36 8.23 -0.27 -3.77
N TRP A 37 8.32 0.87 -4.46
CA TRP A 37 8.36 2.17 -3.81
C TRP A 37 7.06 2.45 -3.04
N THR A 38 5.92 2.15 -3.63
CA THR A 38 4.59 2.35 -3.03
C THR A 38 4.46 1.55 -1.72
N VAL A 39 4.86 0.27 -1.72
CA VAL A 39 4.81 -0.60 -0.52
C VAL A 39 5.78 -0.11 0.56
N GLU A 40 7.00 0.27 0.21
CA GLU A 40 7.97 0.80 1.16
C GLU A 40 7.52 2.14 1.76
N PHE A 41 6.91 3.00 0.95
CA PHE A 41 6.38 4.30 1.37
C PHE A 41 5.17 4.13 2.29
N PHE A 42 4.23 3.26 1.93
CA PHE A 42 3.12 2.90 2.80
C PHE A 42 3.60 2.44 4.18
N ALA A 43 4.58 1.53 4.22
CA ALA A 43 5.09 0.97 5.47
C ALA A 43 5.78 2.02 6.35
N GLU A 44 6.53 2.93 5.74
CA GLU A 44 7.15 4.06 6.43
C GLU A 44 6.10 4.96 7.07
N LEU A 45 5.03 5.26 6.34
CA LEU A 45 4.01 6.17 6.80
C LEU A 45 3.05 5.56 7.82
N MET A 46 2.75 4.26 7.72
CA MET A 46 2.04 3.53 8.78
C MET A 46 2.82 3.64 10.10
N ALA A 47 4.10 3.31 10.07
CA ALA A 47 4.93 3.38 11.27
C ALA A 47 5.14 4.82 11.77
N GLY A 48 5.27 5.79 10.86
CA GLY A 48 5.59 7.17 11.20
C GLY A 48 4.40 8.05 11.61
N TYR A 49 3.24 7.87 10.98
CA TYR A 49 2.04 8.69 11.23
C TYR A 49 0.98 7.98 12.06
N ILE A 50 0.82 6.67 11.91
CA ILE A 50 -0.18 5.88 12.64
C ILE A 50 0.42 5.23 13.90
N ASP A 51 1.74 5.07 13.94
CA ASP A 51 2.48 4.30 14.95
C ASP A 51 2.29 2.77 14.85
N ASP A 52 1.90 2.31 13.65
CA ASP A 52 1.60 0.90 13.39
C ASP A 52 2.74 0.18 12.66
N PRO A 53 3.43 -0.77 13.30
CA PRO A 53 4.36 -1.66 12.62
C PRO A 53 3.61 -2.67 11.72
N PRO A 54 4.30 -3.34 10.77
CA PRO A 54 3.66 -4.30 9.86
C PRO A 54 2.86 -5.44 10.52
N SER A 55 3.22 -5.82 11.74
CA SER A 55 2.49 -6.83 12.52
C SER A 55 1.16 -6.35 13.10
N ALA A 56 0.91 -5.04 13.09
CA ALA A 56 -0.24 -4.40 13.71
C ALA A 56 -1.11 -3.61 12.72
N TRP A 57 -0.81 -3.68 11.43
CA TRP A 57 -1.67 -3.07 10.41
C TRP A 57 -3.12 -3.55 10.56
N ASN A 58 -4.05 -2.80 10.02
CA ASN A 58 -5.45 -3.18 9.91
C ASN A 58 -6.08 -2.37 8.80
N GLY A 59 -7.26 -2.79 8.34
CA GLY A 59 -7.95 -2.19 7.22
C GLY A 59 -8.36 -0.74 7.47
N VAL A 60 -8.73 -0.37 8.71
CA VAL A 60 -9.16 0.99 9.05
C VAL A 60 -7.99 1.97 8.90
N ASP A 61 -6.86 1.65 9.50
CA ASP A 61 -5.68 2.50 9.47
C ASP A 61 -5.02 2.52 8.09
N ALA A 62 -5.00 1.38 7.40
CA ALA A 62 -4.55 1.33 6.00
C ALA A 62 -5.40 2.25 5.11
N GLN A 63 -6.73 2.23 5.28
CA GLN A 63 -7.64 3.09 4.52
C GLN A 63 -7.46 4.56 4.89
N GLU A 64 -7.40 4.92 6.18
CA GLU A 64 -7.18 6.30 6.61
C GLU A 64 -5.86 6.84 6.05
N LEU A 65 -4.80 6.03 6.08
CA LEU A 65 -3.51 6.43 5.55
C LEU A 65 -3.57 6.63 4.02
N VAL A 66 -3.99 5.62 3.27
CA VAL A 66 -3.93 5.59 1.81
C VAL A 66 -4.91 6.56 1.18
N VAL A 67 -6.13 6.64 1.71
CA VAL A 67 -7.22 7.40 1.07
C VAL A 67 -7.25 8.84 1.55
N ARG A 68 -6.81 9.14 2.78
CA ARG A 68 -6.90 10.50 3.34
C ARG A 68 -5.57 11.15 3.64
N LEU A 69 -4.68 10.52 4.41
CA LEU A 69 -3.46 11.17 4.85
C LEU A 69 -2.46 11.37 3.71
N ILE A 70 -2.17 10.31 2.95
CA ILE A 70 -1.22 10.36 1.83
C ILE A 70 -1.65 11.42 0.79
N PRO A 71 -2.88 11.42 0.27
CA PRO A 71 -3.27 12.37 -0.78
C PRO A 71 -3.32 13.83 -0.28
N ARG A 72 -3.53 14.04 1.02
CA ARG A 72 -3.53 15.38 1.63
C ARG A 72 -2.14 15.93 1.91
N LYS A 73 -1.15 15.06 2.10
CA LYS A 73 0.21 15.41 2.55
C LYS A 73 1.28 15.23 1.48
N SER A 74 0.98 14.55 0.39
CA SER A 74 1.92 14.26 -0.68
C SER A 74 1.39 14.73 -2.03
N ILE A 75 2.32 15.09 -2.93
CA ILE A 75 2.02 15.44 -4.31
C ILE A 75 2.62 14.34 -5.17
N PHE A 76 1.77 13.66 -5.94
CA PHE A 76 2.17 12.63 -6.89
C PHE A 76 1.59 12.95 -8.25
N ASP A 77 2.23 12.42 -9.29
CA ASP A 77 1.61 12.34 -10.60
C ASP A 77 0.36 11.45 -10.55
N ARG A 78 -0.48 11.59 -11.57
CA ARG A 78 -1.72 10.85 -11.69
C ARG A 78 -1.53 9.33 -11.69
N VAL A 79 -0.54 8.83 -12.42
CA VAL A 79 -0.29 7.39 -12.56
C VAL A 79 0.09 6.77 -11.21
N THR A 80 0.94 7.46 -10.45
CA THR A 80 1.31 7.05 -9.08
C THR A 80 0.10 7.06 -8.15
N SER A 81 -0.76 8.07 -8.24
CA SER A 81 -1.97 8.15 -7.41
C SER A 81 -2.98 7.05 -7.75
N GLU A 82 -3.23 6.81 -9.04
CA GLU A 82 -4.11 5.75 -9.54
C GLU A 82 -3.58 4.35 -9.20
N GLY A 83 -2.26 4.18 -9.17
CA GLY A 83 -1.60 2.92 -8.86
C GLY A 83 -1.64 2.53 -7.37
N PHE A 84 -1.84 3.48 -6.46
CA PHE A 84 -1.63 3.23 -5.03
C PHE A 84 -2.53 2.12 -4.46
N CYS A 85 -3.85 2.25 -4.62
CA CYS A 85 -4.79 1.22 -4.16
C CYS A 85 -4.57 -0.15 -4.83
N PRO A 86 -4.52 -0.28 -6.17
CA PRO A 86 -4.36 -1.60 -6.80
C PRO A 86 -3.03 -2.27 -6.45
N ILE A 87 -1.95 -1.50 -6.31
CA ILE A 87 -0.66 -2.02 -5.84
C ILE A 87 -0.79 -2.59 -4.42
N MET A 88 -1.39 -1.83 -3.50
CA MET A 88 -1.52 -2.26 -2.11
C MET A 88 -2.46 -3.47 -1.97
N VAL A 89 -3.56 -3.51 -2.73
CA VAL A 89 -4.47 -4.67 -2.80
C VAL A 89 -3.71 -5.91 -3.26
N ALA A 90 -2.98 -5.82 -4.38
CA ALA A 90 -2.20 -6.95 -4.90
C ALA A 90 -1.11 -7.40 -3.91
N PHE A 91 -0.50 -6.45 -3.20
CA PHE A 91 0.49 -6.74 -2.18
C PHE A 91 -0.13 -7.50 -1.00
N PHE A 92 -1.24 -7.02 -0.45
CA PHE A 92 -1.91 -7.67 0.68
C PHE A 92 -2.44 -9.05 0.32
N GLU A 93 -3.06 -9.21 -0.85
CA GLU A 93 -3.48 -10.52 -1.36
C GLU A 93 -2.29 -11.49 -1.46
N PHE A 94 -1.12 -11.03 -1.91
CA PHE A 94 0.09 -11.84 -1.91
C PHE A 94 0.56 -12.21 -0.49
N LEU A 95 0.45 -11.30 0.49
CA LEU A 95 0.81 -11.64 1.88
C LEU A 95 -0.07 -12.77 2.44
N GLY A 96 -1.32 -12.87 1.98
CA GLY A 96 -2.25 -13.95 2.33
C GLY A 96 -1.81 -15.33 1.84
N GLU A 97 -0.84 -15.43 0.91
CA GLU A 97 -0.27 -16.70 0.44
C GLU A 97 0.79 -17.27 1.41
N GLY A 98 0.52 -17.21 2.71
CA GLY A 98 1.35 -17.82 3.75
C GLY A 98 2.43 -16.92 4.37
N ILE A 99 2.38 -15.60 4.16
CA ILE A 99 3.24 -14.65 4.88
C ILE A 99 2.57 -14.15 6.15
N ILE A 100 1.29 -13.81 6.06
CA ILE A 100 0.43 -13.47 7.20
C ILE A 100 -0.86 -14.30 7.14
N GLU A 101 -1.69 -14.20 8.18
CA GLU A 101 -2.99 -14.86 8.20
C GLU A 101 -3.88 -14.38 7.03
N GLU A 102 -4.47 -15.30 6.28
CA GLU A 102 -5.25 -15.00 5.07
C GLU A 102 -6.42 -14.05 5.35
N ALA A 103 -7.16 -14.28 6.44
CA ALA A 103 -8.29 -13.43 6.82
C ALA A 103 -7.85 -11.99 7.12
N TYR A 104 -6.66 -11.82 7.67
CA TYR A 104 -6.08 -10.52 7.98
C TYR A 104 -5.57 -9.82 6.70
N ALA A 105 -4.90 -10.56 5.80
CA ALA A 105 -4.57 -10.07 4.46
C ALA A 105 -5.81 -9.64 3.67
N GLU A 106 -6.89 -10.41 3.73
CA GLU A 106 -8.15 -10.10 3.04
C GLU A 106 -8.81 -8.84 3.60
N GLU A 107 -8.78 -8.65 4.91
CA GLU A 107 -9.30 -7.44 5.58
C GLU A 107 -8.57 -6.17 5.10
N LEU A 108 -7.23 -6.22 5.04
CA LEU A 108 -6.41 -5.14 4.49
C LEU A 108 -6.69 -4.88 3.01
N ALA A 109 -6.78 -5.93 2.18
CA ALA A 109 -7.08 -5.79 0.76
C ALA A 109 -8.47 -5.19 0.53
N ARG A 110 -9.47 -5.65 1.31
CA ARG A 110 -10.87 -5.21 1.20
C ARG A 110 -11.04 -3.74 1.56
N SER A 111 -10.26 -3.20 2.49
CA SER A 111 -10.38 -1.79 2.89
C SER A 111 -9.96 -0.81 1.80
N LEU A 112 -9.07 -1.23 0.90
CA LEU A 112 -8.54 -0.40 -0.19
C LEU A 112 -9.19 -0.68 -1.56
N ARG A 113 -9.83 -1.83 -1.74
CA ARG A 113 -10.42 -2.22 -3.02
C ARG A 113 -11.52 -1.23 -3.44
N GLY A 114 -11.39 -0.64 -4.64
CA GLY A 114 -12.37 0.30 -5.18
C GLY A 114 -12.28 1.72 -4.60
N LYS A 115 -11.21 2.03 -3.86
CA LYS A 115 -11.01 3.35 -3.23
C LYS A 115 -10.23 4.34 -4.08
N GLU A 116 -9.86 3.99 -5.31
CA GLU A 116 -9.07 4.82 -6.23
C GLU A 116 -9.70 6.20 -6.43
N ARG A 117 -11.03 6.24 -6.67
CA ARG A 117 -11.75 7.50 -6.86
C ARG A 117 -11.73 8.40 -5.62
N GLU A 118 -11.85 7.80 -4.44
CA GLU A 118 -11.83 8.54 -3.17
C GLU A 118 -10.42 9.09 -2.87
N LEU A 119 -9.39 8.29 -3.14
CA LEU A 119 -7.99 8.70 -3.06
C LEU A 119 -7.72 9.90 -3.96
N LEU A 120 -8.12 9.83 -5.24
CA LEU A 120 -7.93 10.89 -6.21
C LEU A 120 -8.67 12.18 -5.83
N GLN A 121 -9.88 12.08 -5.27
CA GLN A 121 -10.64 13.24 -4.78
C GLN A 121 -9.96 13.92 -3.59
N ASN A 122 -9.24 13.16 -2.75
CA ASN A 122 -8.52 13.69 -1.61
C ASN A 122 -7.13 14.22 -1.95
N ALA A 123 -6.62 13.93 -3.15
CA ALA A 123 -5.34 14.44 -3.61
C ALA A 123 -5.43 15.95 -3.85
N LYS A 124 -4.68 16.74 -3.06
CA LYS A 124 -4.78 18.20 -3.10
C LYS A 124 -4.37 18.83 -4.42
N ASN A 125 -3.54 18.15 -5.22
CA ASN A 125 -3.17 18.49 -6.59
C ASN A 125 -2.62 17.21 -7.24
N VAL A 126 -3.39 16.59 -8.13
CA VAL A 126 -2.82 15.58 -9.04
C VAL A 126 -2.12 16.37 -10.15
N LEU A 127 -0.81 16.20 -10.31
CA LEU A 127 -0.10 16.79 -11.45
C LEU A 127 -0.50 16.02 -12.71
N ASP A 128 -1.12 16.71 -13.67
CA ASP A 128 -1.43 16.20 -15.01
C ASP A 128 -0.15 16.05 -15.86
#